data_AF-A0A9W7ASY6-F1
#
_entry.id   AF-A0A9W7ASY6-F1
#
_cell.length_a   1.000
_cell.length_b   1.000
_cell.length_c   1.000
_cell.angle_alpha   90.00
_cell.angle_beta   90.00
_cell.angle_gamma   90.00
#
_symmetry.space_group_name_H-M   'P 1'
#
loop_
_entity.id
_entity.type
_entity.pdbx_description
1 polymer ?
#
loop_
_entity_poly.entity_id
_entity_poly.type
_entity_poly.pdbx_seq_one_letter_code
_entity_poly.pdbx_strand_id
1 'polypeptide(L)'
;MKNATWTMAHNAYSHLTWEEFRELHAIGQPLPPKPHLLGLARDESNKHTEDGPPEAMVNWWWDDDSGDDDAPSGDGVDWVDSGAVTDVKDQGSCGSCWSFSTTGAMEGAYFVANKELVSFSEQMLVDCDTTDSGCNGGLMDNAFAWIKDNGGLCKEDDYPYSSGGGSSGSCQTSCTPVTGSTVSSWVDVKQSDGAMESALDQQPVSIAIEADQSAFQYYSSGVFTEECGTNLDHGVLAVGYGTMDGTDYYRVKNSWGPTWGKDGYIYLERGSSQTGGQCGMLMAASYPVL
;
A
#
# COMPACT_ATOMS: atom_id res chain seq x y z
N MET A 1 21.10 -8.59 -24.14
CA MET A 1 19.80 -8.83 -23.50
C MET A 1 20.11 -9.01 -22.03
N LYS A 2 19.67 -8.10 -21.15
CA LYS A 2 19.69 -8.39 -19.72
C LYS A 2 18.64 -9.50 -19.50
N ASN A 3 18.97 -10.53 -18.72
CA ASN A 3 17.96 -11.50 -18.32
C ASN A 3 16.88 -10.77 -17.49
N ALA A 4 15.62 -11.21 -17.60
CA ALA A 4 14.57 -10.69 -16.74
C ALA A 4 14.91 -10.97 -15.27
N THR A 5 14.71 -9.97 -14.42
CA THR A 5 14.95 -10.01 -12.96
C THR A 5 13.75 -10.54 -12.18
N TRP A 6 12.70 -10.96 -12.88
CA TRP A 6 11.44 -11.43 -12.31
C TRP A 6 10.90 -12.65 -13.06
N THR A 7 10.01 -13.37 -12.41
CA THR A 7 9.42 -14.61 -12.95
C THR A 7 7.90 -14.60 -12.88
N MET A 8 7.29 -15.40 -13.76
CA MET A 8 5.87 -15.74 -13.74
C MET A 8 5.67 -17.19 -13.33
N ALA A 9 4.60 -17.46 -12.59
CA ALA A 9 4.21 -18.80 -12.21
C ALA A 9 2.69 -18.98 -12.21
N HIS A 10 2.26 -20.25 -12.21
CA HIS A 10 0.86 -20.55 -11.94
C HIS A 10 0.53 -20.26 -10.48
N ASN A 11 -0.63 -19.65 -10.26
CA ASN A 11 -1.14 -19.24 -8.95
C ASN A 11 -2.66 -19.46 -8.87
N ALA A 12 -3.29 -18.98 -7.79
CA ALA A 12 -4.74 -19.13 -7.58
C ALA A 12 -5.59 -18.58 -8.73
N TYR A 13 -5.08 -17.62 -9.52
CA TYR A 13 -5.80 -16.95 -10.60
C TYR A 13 -5.50 -17.51 -12.00
N SER A 14 -4.67 -18.55 -12.11
CA SER A 14 -4.30 -19.14 -13.41
C SER A 14 -5.45 -19.82 -14.16
N HIS A 15 -6.58 -20.03 -13.50
CA HIS A 15 -7.79 -20.57 -14.10
C HIS A 15 -8.66 -19.49 -14.77
N LEU A 16 -8.38 -18.21 -14.49
CA LEU A 16 -9.09 -17.07 -15.04
C LEU A 16 -8.46 -16.62 -16.36
N THR A 17 -9.29 -16.17 -17.29
CA THR A 17 -8.83 -15.31 -18.37
C THR A 17 -8.33 -13.98 -17.82
N TRP A 18 -7.57 -13.25 -18.65
CA TRP A 18 -7.11 -11.90 -18.29
C TRP A 18 -8.27 -10.94 -17.98
N GLU A 19 -9.35 -11.00 -18.75
CA GLU A 19 -10.54 -10.16 -18.55
C GLU A 19 -11.24 -10.49 -17.23
N GLU A 20 -11.42 -11.78 -16.91
CA GLU A 20 -11.98 -12.22 -15.63
C GLU A 20 -11.09 -11.82 -14.44
N PHE A 21 -9.76 -11.89 -14.58
CA PHE A 21 -8.83 -11.44 -13.54
C PHE A 21 -8.97 -9.94 -13.27
N ARG A 22 -9.10 -9.12 -14.31
CA ARG A 22 -9.30 -7.67 -14.18
C ARG A 22 -10.63 -7.35 -13.51
N GLU A 23 -11.70 -7.99 -13.96
CA GLU A 23 -13.04 -7.77 -13.41
C GLU A 23 -13.11 -8.22 -11.95
N LEU A 24 -12.50 -9.36 -11.61
CA LEU A 24 -12.40 -9.82 -10.24
C LEU A 24 -11.73 -8.78 -9.35
N HIS A 25 -10.54 -8.29 -9.70
CA HIS A 25 -9.83 -7.36 -8.81
C HIS A 25 -10.25 -5.89 -8.98
N ALA A 26 -11.28 -5.63 -9.79
CA ALA A 26 -11.77 -4.30 -10.13
C ALA A 26 -10.67 -3.35 -10.67
N ILE A 27 -9.73 -3.88 -11.45
CA ILE A 27 -8.62 -3.12 -12.04
C ILE A 27 -8.89 -2.74 -13.51
N GLY A 28 -8.23 -1.70 -13.97
CA GLY A 28 -8.35 -1.16 -15.32
C GLY A 28 -9.45 -0.12 -15.50
N GLN A 29 -10.00 0.41 -14.42
CA GLN A 29 -10.65 1.71 -14.40
C GLN A 29 -9.76 2.66 -13.59
N PRO A 30 -9.40 3.85 -14.12
CA PRO A 30 -8.56 4.78 -13.38
C PRO A 30 -9.20 5.17 -12.04
N LEU A 31 -8.37 5.32 -11.02
CA LEU A 31 -8.76 5.93 -9.76
C LEU A 31 -9.36 7.32 -10.02
N PRO A 32 -10.34 7.76 -9.21
CA PRO A 32 -10.89 9.10 -9.36
C PRO A 32 -9.78 10.16 -9.20
N PRO A 33 -9.87 11.28 -9.92
CA PRO A 33 -8.81 12.29 -9.89
C PRO A 33 -8.67 12.89 -8.49
N LYS A 34 -7.45 12.88 -7.91
CA LYS A 34 -7.17 13.58 -6.65
C LYS A 34 -7.49 15.08 -6.80
N PRO A 35 -8.38 15.67 -5.97
CA PRO A 35 -8.81 17.07 -6.12
C PRO A 35 -7.69 18.11 -6.06
N HIS A 36 -6.54 17.79 -5.45
CA HIS A 36 -5.45 18.73 -5.20
C HIS A 36 -4.40 18.85 -6.32
N LEU A 37 -4.45 18.02 -7.37
CA LEU A 37 -3.48 18.12 -8.49
C LEU A 37 -3.92 19.08 -9.62
N LEU A 38 -5.11 19.68 -9.53
CA LEU A 38 -5.68 20.53 -10.59
C LEU A 38 -5.54 22.04 -10.39
N GLY A 39 -4.94 22.55 -9.31
CA GLY A 39 -4.81 24.02 -9.21
C GLY A 39 -4.35 24.69 -7.92
N LEU A 40 -3.42 24.15 -7.13
CA LEU A 40 -2.86 24.90 -6.00
C LEU A 40 -1.34 25.02 -6.06
N ALA A 41 -0.89 26.26 -5.95
CA ALA A 41 0.50 26.61 -5.71
C ALA A 41 1.01 25.86 -4.47
N ARG A 42 2.22 25.31 -4.59
CA ARG A 42 3.04 24.74 -3.52
C ARG A 42 2.85 25.53 -2.21
N ASP A 43 2.28 24.89 -1.20
CA ASP A 43 2.44 25.35 0.17
C ASP A 43 3.84 24.91 0.63
N GLU A 44 4.81 25.83 0.57
CA GLU A 44 6.19 25.62 1.04
C GLU A 44 6.31 25.83 2.57
N SER A 45 5.22 25.82 3.35
CA SER A 45 5.29 26.06 4.79
C SER A 45 5.62 24.84 5.65
N ASN A 46 5.70 23.63 5.08
CA ASN A 46 6.16 22.46 5.82
C ASN A 46 7.70 22.42 5.88
N LYS A 47 8.27 23.27 6.74
CA LYS A 47 9.67 23.17 7.13
C LYS A 47 9.86 21.85 7.87
N HIS A 48 10.59 20.93 7.25
CA HIS A 48 11.19 19.78 7.93
C HIS A 48 11.88 20.26 9.20
N THR A 49 11.46 19.72 10.34
CA THR A 49 12.35 19.58 11.49
C THR A 49 13.37 18.52 11.09
N GLU A 50 14.65 18.90 11.04
CA GLU A 50 15.81 18.01 10.79
C GLU A 50 16.06 17.05 11.98
N ASP A 51 15.00 16.57 12.62
CA ASP A 51 15.11 15.53 13.63
C ASP A 51 14.93 14.21 12.89
N GLY A 52 16.06 13.59 12.51
CA GLY A 52 16.08 12.21 12.04
C GLY A 52 15.44 11.25 13.06
N PRO A 53 15.19 9.99 12.67
CA PRO A 53 14.58 9.03 13.57
C PRO A 53 15.34 8.98 14.90
N PRO A 54 14.65 8.84 16.05
CA PRO A 54 15.31 8.77 17.35
C PRO A 54 16.43 7.72 17.32
N GLU A 55 17.60 8.00 17.90
CA GLU A 55 18.77 7.09 17.94
C GLU A 55 18.42 5.67 18.42
N ALA A 56 17.28 5.48 19.11
CA ALA A 56 16.76 4.19 19.53
C ALA A 56 16.17 3.33 18.40
N MET A 57 15.81 3.88 17.23
CA MET A 57 15.28 3.14 16.07
C MET A 57 16.38 2.62 15.14
N VAL A 58 17.54 3.28 15.09
CA VAL A 58 18.70 2.89 14.28
C VAL A 58 19.32 1.55 14.74
N ASN A 59 19.14 1.20 16.03
CA ASN A 59 19.73 0.00 16.63
C ASN A 59 18.90 -1.30 16.46
N TRP A 60 17.77 -1.26 15.74
CA TRP A 60 16.95 -2.45 15.46
C TRP A 60 17.24 -3.07 14.08
N TRP A 61 18.09 -2.44 13.27
CA TRP A 61 18.29 -2.76 11.85
C TRP A 61 19.36 -3.82 11.55
N TRP A 62 19.79 -4.66 12.51
CA TRP A 62 20.95 -5.53 12.27
C TRP A 62 20.89 -7.00 12.70
N ASP A 63 19.82 -7.53 13.30
CA ASP A 63 19.85 -8.95 13.69
C ASP A 63 18.59 -9.71 13.23
N ASP A 64 18.54 -10.10 11.95
CA ASP A 64 18.01 -11.43 11.61
C ASP A 64 18.70 -12.04 10.38
N ASP A 65 19.25 -13.24 10.58
CA ASP A 65 19.98 -14.09 9.62
C ASP A 65 19.01 -15.18 9.13
N SER A 66 17.87 -14.76 8.57
CA SER A 66 16.95 -15.67 7.90
C SER A 66 17.46 -15.91 6.48
N GLY A 67 18.12 -17.05 6.28
CA GLY A 67 18.68 -17.49 4.99
C GLY A 67 17.62 -17.77 3.91
N ASP A 68 16.93 -16.72 3.45
CA ASP A 68 16.21 -16.69 2.19
C ASP A 68 17.21 -16.15 1.13
N ASP A 69 17.49 -16.94 0.10
CA ASP A 69 18.47 -16.60 -0.94
C ASP A 69 18.02 -15.39 -1.81
N ASP A 70 16.82 -14.86 -1.56
CA ASP A 70 16.21 -13.66 -2.15
C ASP A 70 16.12 -12.46 -1.17
N ALA A 71 16.77 -12.50 0.01
CA ALA A 71 16.69 -11.43 1.00
C ALA A 71 17.47 -10.15 0.57
N PRO A 72 16.93 -8.93 0.80
CA PRO A 72 17.61 -7.67 0.47
C PRO A 72 18.96 -7.51 1.17
N SER A 73 19.98 -7.07 0.43
CA SER A 73 21.31 -6.79 0.99
C SER A 73 21.56 -5.27 1.16
N GLY A 74 21.49 -4.75 2.40
CA GLY A 74 22.07 -3.47 2.87
C GLY A 74 21.47 -2.13 2.35
N ASP A 75 21.29 -1.16 3.25
CA ASP A 75 20.70 0.21 3.09
C ASP A 75 19.19 0.29 2.76
N GLY A 76 18.42 -0.76 3.04
CA GLY A 76 16.96 -0.80 2.84
C GLY A 76 16.13 -0.71 4.12
N VAL A 77 14.84 -0.40 3.97
CA VAL A 77 13.82 -0.51 5.03
C VAL A 77 12.92 -1.70 4.74
N ASP A 78 12.61 -2.49 5.76
CA ASP A 78 11.56 -3.51 5.69
C ASP A 78 10.65 -3.46 6.93
N TRP A 79 9.44 -2.96 6.73
CA TRP A 79 8.44 -2.87 7.80
C TRP A 79 7.79 -4.22 8.13
N VAL A 80 7.89 -5.21 7.24
CA VAL A 80 7.41 -6.57 7.51
C VAL A 80 8.30 -7.22 8.56
N ASP A 81 9.61 -7.18 8.36
CA ASP A 81 10.59 -7.75 9.30
C ASP A 81 10.63 -6.96 10.62
N SER A 82 10.29 -5.67 10.56
CA SER A 82 10.11 -4.82 11.75
C SER A 82 8.82 -5.12 12.54
N GLY A 83 7.95 -6.00 12.05
CA GLY A 83 6.69 -6.37 12.70
C GLY A 83 5.60 -5.29 12.62
N ALA A 84 5.72 -4.33 11.70
CA ALA A 84 4.80 -3.20 11.54
C ALA A 84 3.75 -3.40 10.43
N VAL A 85 3.69 -4.60 9.85
CA VAL A 85 2.80 -4.95 8.74
C VAL A 85 2.03 -6.22 9.11
N THR A 86 0.71 -6.17 8.98
CA THR A 86 -0.17 -7.34 9.20
C THR A 86 0.00 -8.39 8.10
N ASP A 87 -0.60 -9.56 8.28
CA ASP A 87 -0.66 -10.59 7.23
C ASP A 87 -1.32 -10.06 5.94
N VAL A 88 -0.98 -10.67 4.80
CA VAL A 88 -1.61 -10.36 3.51
C VAL A 88 -3.08 -10.78 3.53
N LYS A 89 -3.95 -9.84 3.14
CA LYS A 89 -5.40 -10.01 3.06
C LYS A 89 -5.87 -10.17 1.60
N ASP A 90 -7.15 -10.45 1.43
CA ASP A 90 -7.79 -10.63 0.12
C ASP A 90 -9.05 -9.76 0.01
N GLN A 91 -9.04 -8.79 -0.92
CA GLN A 91 -10.17 -7.89 -1.18
C GLN A 91 -11.31 -8.58 -1.97
N GLY A 92 -11.07 -9.76 -2.52
CA GLY A 92 -12.01 -10.47 -3.39
C GLY A 92 -12.47 -9.62 -4.57
N SER A 93 -13.77 -9.69 -4.88
CA SER A 93 -14.35 -9.05 -6.06
C SER A 93 -14.77 -7.59 -5.89
N CYS A 94 -14.26 -6.92 -4.86
CA CYS A 94 -14.65 -5.55 -4.50
C CYS A 94 -13.52 -4.59 -4.82
N GLY A 95 -13.83 -3.47 -5.50
CA GLY A 95 -12.91 -2.35 -5.74
C GLY A 95 -12.64 -1.55 -4.47
N SER A 96 -12.14 -2.23 -3.44
CA SER A 96 -11.87 -1.70 -2.10
C SER A 96 -10.37 -1.60 -1.80
N CYS A 97 -9.51 -1.75 -2.82
CA CYS A 97 -8.05 -1.61 -2.70
C CYS A 97 -7.62 -0.31 -2.00
N TRP A 98 -8.38 0.78 -2.21
CA TRP A 98 -8.19 2.05 -1.49
C TRP A 98 -8.32 1.88 0.04
N SER A 99 -9.28 1.08 0.51
CA SER A 99 -9.48 0.78 1.93
C SER A 99 -8.36 -0.10 2.48
N PHE A 100 -7.93 -1.13 1.75
CA PHE A 100 -6.78 -1.98 2.12
C PHE A 100 -5.46 -1.20 2.17
N SER A 101 -5.23 -0.30 1.20
CA SER A 101 -4.05 0.57 1.19
C SER A 101 -4.07 1.55 2.37
N THR A 102 -5.23 2.14 2.67
CA THR A 102 -5.42 3.09 3.79
C THR A 102 -5.19 2.41 5.13
N THR A 103 -5.89 1.29 5.38
CA THR A 103 -5.77 0.55 6.63
C THR A 103 -4.35 0.06 6.83
N GLY A 104 -3.69 -0.49 5.80
CA GLY A 104 -2.28 -0.88 5.89
C GLY A 104 -1.34 0.25 6.34
N ALA A 105 -1.54 1.47 5.85
CA ALA A 105 -0.76 2.63 6.30
C ALA A 105 -1.13 3.07 7.72
N MET A 106 -2.41 2.96 8.10
CA MET A 106 -2.87 3.20 9.47
C MET A 106 -2.28 2.19 10.46
N GLU A 107 -2.24 0.91 10.10
CA GLU A 107 -1.64 -0.18 10.91
C GLU A 107 -0.16 0.11 11.16
N GLY A 108 0.58 0.47 10.11
CA GLY A 108 2.00 0.86 10.20
C GLY A 108 2.22 2.12 11.05
N ALA A 109 1.45 3.19 10.81
CA ALA A 109 1.54 4.42 11.60
C ALA A 109 1.23 4.18 13.09
N TYR A 110 0.21 3.36 13.37
CA TYR A 110 -0.17 2.99 14.73
C TYR A 110 0.92 2.19 15.42
N PHE A 111 1.54 1.24 14.70
CA PHE A 111 2.68 0.49 15.20
C PHE A 111 3.86 1.42 15.53
N VAL A 112 4.20 2.36 14.64
CA VAL A 112 5.29 3.32 14.89
C VAL A 112 5.05 4.13 16.15
N ALA A 113 3.82 4.62 16.35
CA ALA A 113 3.43 5.46 17.48
C ALA A 113 3.28 4.69 18.81
N ASN A 114 2.74 3.47 18.78
CA ASN A 114 2.31 2.74 19.99
C ASN A 114 3.10 1.46 20.27
N LYS A 115 3.90 0.99 19.31
CA LYS A 115 4.62 -0.31 19.35
C LYS A 115 3.70 -1.51 19.51
N GLU A 116 2.47 -1.39 19.00
CA GLU A 116 1.46 -2.46 18.94
C GLU A 116 0.98 -2.59 17.50
N LEU A 117 1.03 -3.80 16.95
CA LEU A 117 0.45 -4.09 15.64
C LEU A 117 -1.03 -4.42 15.84
N VAL A 118 -1.89 -3.52 15.36
CA VAL A 118 -3.35 -3.69 15.36
C VAL A 118 -3.78 -3.89 13.93
N SER A 119 -4.63 -4.89 13.66
CA SER A 119 -5.29 -4.96 12.35
C SER A 119 -6.57 -4.14 12.35
N PHE A 120 -6.65 -3.17 11.44
CA PHE A 120 -7.80 -2.26 11.32
C PHE A 120 -8.80 -2.76 10.29
N SER A 121 -10.07 -2.41 10.49
CA SER A 121 -11.18 -2.83 9.64
C SER A 121 -11.21 -2.06 8.32
N GLU A 122 -10.98 -2.77 7.21
CA GLU A 122 -11.25 -2.25 5.87
C GLU A 122 -12.75 -2.04 5.65
N GLN A 123 -13.57 -2.91 6.25
CA GLN A 123 -15.02 -2.90 6.08
C GLN A 123 -15.66 -1.62 6.60
N MET A 124 -15.16 -1.09 7.72
CA MET A 124 -15.64 0.15 8.29
C MET A 124 -15.55 1.29 7.28
N LEU A 125 -14.43 1.41 6.56
CA LEU A 125 -14.28 2.40 5.50
C LEU A 125 -15.23 2.11 4.33
N VAL A 126 -15.28 0.86 3.86
CA VAL A 126 -16.13 0.46 2.71
C VAL A 126 -17.61 0.74 2.96
N ASP A 127 -18.07 0.61 4.21
CA ASP A 127 -19.48 0.79 4.58
C ASP A 127 -19.84 2.20 5.02
N CYS A 128 -18.89 2.93 5.63
CA CYS A 128 -19.18 4.19 6.33
C CYS A 128 -18.57 5.44 5.67
N ASP A 129 -17.52 5.31 4.85
CA ASP A 129 -17.02 6.44 4.08
C ASP A 129 -17.93 6.73 2.89
N THR A 130 -18.77 7.74 3.05
CA THR A 130 -19.71 8.18 2.00
C THR A 130 -19.08 9.15 1.00
N THR A 131 -17.82 9.55 1.20
CA THR A 131 -17.07 10.35 0.22
C THR A 131 -16.56 9.44 -0.90
N ASP A 132 -16.05 8.27 -0.50
CA ASP A 132 -15.68 7.20 -1.42
C ASP A 132 -16.90 6.34 -1.80
N SER A 133 -16.70 5.41 -2.73
CA SER A 133 -17.78 4.68 -3.40
C SER A 133 -17.80 3.19 -3.05
N GLY A 134 -17.29 2.84 -1.86
CA GLY A 134 -17.28 1.47 -1.36
C GLY A 134 -16.56 0.51 -2.31
N CYS A 135 -17.26 -0.51 -2.82
CA CYS A 135 -16.70 -1.43 -3.83
C CYS A 135 -16.52 -0.86 -5.24
N ASN A 136 -16.95 0.38 -5.50
CA ASN A 136 -16.76 1.03 -6.80
C ASN A 136 -15.53 1.96 -6.83
N GLY A 137 -14.62 1.81 -5.87
CA GLY A 137 -13.40 2.61 -5.76
C GLY A 137 -13.48 3.75 -4.75
N GLY A 138 -12.31 4.36 -4.54
CA GLY A 138 -12.10 5.42 -3.55
C GLY A 138 -10.66 5.93 -3.57
N LEU A 139 -10.33 6.85 -2.65
CA LEU A 139 -9.00 7.42 -2.51
C LEU A 139 -8.53 7.35 -1.06
N MET A 140 -7.27 6.96 -0.86
CA MET A 140 -6.70 6.83 0.47
C MET A 140 -6.75 8.15 1.27
N ASP A 141 -6.61 9.30 0.61
CA ASP A 141 -6.72 10.61 1.26
C ASP A 141 -8.14 10.92 1.74
N ASN A 142 -9.17 10.51 0.99
CA ASN A 142 -10.57 10.65 1.42
C ASN A 142 -10.81 9.80 2.66
N ALA A 143 -10.30 8.57 2.66
CA ALA A 143 -10.38 7.68 3.80
C ALA A 143 -9.62 8.24 5.02
N PHE A 144 -8.42 8.82 4.87
CA PHE A 144 -7.73 9.51 5.97
C PHE A 144 -8.54 10.69 6.52
N ALA A 145 -9.19 11.47 5.65
CA ALA A 145 -10.08 12.55 6.06
C ALA A 145 -11.29 12.01 6.84
N TRP A 146 -11.89 10.91 6.37
CA TRP A 146 -13.00 10.27 7.05
C TRP A 146 -12.59 9.77 8.45
N ILE A 147 -11.43 9.11 8.58
CA ILE A 147 -10.91 8.60 9.87
C ILE A 147 -10.69 9.74 10.86
N LYS A 148 -10.15 10.86 10.39
CA LYS A 148 -9.97 12.08 11.19
C LYS A 148 -11.29 12.59 11.75
N ASP A 149 -12.32 12.69 10.91
CA ASP A 149 -13.62 13.25 11.30
C ASP A 149 -14.49 12.28 12.12
N ASN A 150 -14.22 10.98 12.05
CA ASN A 150 -15.00 9.94 12.71
C ASN A 150 -14.31 9.30 13.93
N GLY A 151 -13.15 9.82 14.33
CA GLY A 151 -12.51 9.47 15.60
C GLY A 151 -11.69 8.19 15.58
N GLY A 152 -11.28 7.70 14.41
CA GLY A 152 -10.42 6.52 14.27
C GLY A 152 -11.08 5.32 13.58
N LEU A 153 -10.42 4.17 13.67
CA LEU A 153 -10.86 2.90 13.07
C LEU A 153 -11.11 1.84 14.12
N CYS A 154 -12.08 0.96 13.84
CA CYS A 154 -12.30 -0.27 14.59
C CYS A 154 -11.28 -1.35 14.20
N LYS A 155 -11.10 -2.35 15.07
CA LYS A 155 -10.32 -3.54 14.74
C LYS A 155 -11.04 -4.38 13.69
N GLU A 156 -10.27 -5.11 12.89
CA GLU A 156 -10.81 -6.08 11.93
C GLU A 156 -11.68 -7.13 12.63
N ASP A 157 -11.28 -7.63 13.80
CA ASP A 157 -12.06 -8.59 14.60
C ASP A 157 -13.42 -8.05 15.06
N ASP A 158 -13.53 -6.73 15.28
CA ASP A 158 -14.76 -6.08 15.75
C ASP A 158 -15.69 -5.66 14.59
N TYR A 159 -15.14 -5.49 13.39
CA TYR A 159 -15.88 -5.18 12.17
C TYR A 159 -15.26 -5.91 10.96
N PRO A 160 -15.51 -7.23 10.81
CA PRO A 160 -14.82 -8.05 9.82
C PRO A 160 -15.17 -7.70 8.38
N TYR A 161 -14.21 -7.93 7.48
CA TYR A 161 -14.38 -7.80 6.05
C TYR A 161 -15.43 -8.77 5.50
N SER A 162 -16.44 -8.21 4.82
CA SER A 162 -17.57 -8.92 4.25
C SER A 162 -17.89 -8.49 2.81
N SER A 163 -17.21 -7.45 2.30
CA SER A 163 -17.41 -6.94 0.95
C SER A 163 -16.71 -7.73 -0.14
N GLY A 164 -15.93 -8.78 0.18
CA GLY A 164 -15.18 -9.58 -0.80
C GLY A 164 -16.02 -10.25 -1.90
N GLY A 165 -17.36 -10.25 -1.78
CA GLY A 165 -18.28 -10.64 -2.86
C GLY A 165 -18.66 -9.51 -3.84
N GLY A 166 -18.03 -8.34 -3.74
CA GLY A 166 -18.22 -7.22 -4.66
C GLY A 166 -19.34 -6.24 -4.28
N SER A 167 -19.80 -6.27 -3.03
CA SER A 167 -20.88 -5.38 -2.55
C SER A 167 -20.54 -4.71 -1.23
N SER A 168 -20.77 -3.41 -1.14
CA SER A 168 -20.74 -2.67 0.13
C SER A 168 -21.92 -3.05 1.02
N GLY A 169 -21.69 -3.03 2.33
CA GLY A 169 -22.71 -3.20 3.35
C GLY A 169 -23.35 -1.87 3.76
N SER A 170 -23.94 -1.86 4.95
CA SER A 170 -24.43 -0.64 5.59
C SER A 170 -23.55 -0.32 6.78
N CYS A 171 -23.22 0.96 6.98
CA CYS A 171 -22.40 1.41 8.10
C CYS A 171 -22.92 0.90 9.45
N GLN A 172 -22.10 0.09 10.13
CA GLN A 172 -22.39 -0.39 11.47
C GLN A 172 -21.80 0.56 12.52
N THR A 173 -22.51 0.72 13.63
CA THR A 173 -22.09 1.56 14.78
C THR A 173 -21.77 0.72 16.02
N SER A 174 -21.70 -0.60 15.87
CA SER A 174 -21.52 -1.54 16.99
C SER A 174 -20.09 -1.68 17.47
N CYS A 175 -19.10 -1.25 16.69
CA CYS A 175 -17.69 -1.30 17.06
C CYS A 175 -17.23 0.01 17.70
N THR A 176 -16.18 -0.06 18.52
CA THR A 176 -15.57 1.12 19.14
C THR A 176 -14.22 1.39 18.48
N PRO A 177 -13.96 2.60 17.97
CA PRO A 177 -12.65 2.95 17.42
C PRO A 177 -11.53 2.72 18.43
N VAL A 178 -10.40 2.20 17.95
CA VAL A 178 -9.21 1.96 18.77
C VAL A 178 -8.65 3.30 19.24
N THR A 179 -8.38 3.42 20.53
CA THR A 179 -7.79 4.65 21.09
C THR A 179 -6.43 4.94 20.45
N GLY A 180 -6.23 6.19 19.99
CA GLY A 180 -5.01 6.61 19.30
C GLY A 180 -4.98 6.32 17.79
N SER A 181 -6.08 5.82 17.21
CA SER A 181 -6.20 5.59 15.76
C SER A 181 -6.80 6.77 14.99
N THR A 182 -7.11 7.90 15.66
CA THR A 182 -7.60 9.10 14.96
C THR A 182 -6.48 9.73 14.15
N VAL A 183 -6.74 10.00 12.88
CA VAL A 183 -5.82 10.76 12.01
C VAL A 183 -5.87 12.24 12.39
N SER A 184 -4.71 12.85 12.64
CA SER A 184 -4.60 14.30 12.85
C SER A 184 -4.41 15.05 11.52
N SER A 185 -3.62 14.49 10.62
CA SER A 185 -3.36 14.97 9.25
C SER A 185 -2.76 13.84 8.40
N TRP A 186 -2.53 14.07 7.12
CA TRP A 186 -1.77 13.15 6.25
C TRP A 186 -0.82 13.95 5.37
N VAL A 187 0.21 13.28 4.85
CA VAL A 187 1.22 13.88 4.00
C VAL A 187 1.15 13.24 2.62
N ASP A 188 0.97 14.06 1.59
CA ASP A 188 1.21 13.65 0.20
C ASP A 188 2.72 13.66 -0.09
N VAL A 189 3.24 12.51 -0.51
CA VAL A 189 4.65 12.34 -0.81
C VAL A 189 4.97 12.95 -2.17
N LYS A 190 6.09 13.68 -2.27
CA LYS A 190 6.55 14.23 -3.55
C LYS A 190 6.87 13.09 -4.52
N GLN A 191 6.56 13.26 -5.79
CA GLN A 191 6.74 12.25 -6.83
C GLN A 191 8.23 12.06 -7.21
N SER A 192 9.03 11.49 -6.32
CA SER A 192 10.46 11.22 -6.51
C SER A 192 10.92 10.12 -5.56
N ASP A 193 11.88 9.30 -5.99
CA ASP A 193 12.38 8.19 -5.17
C ASP A 193 12.89 8.65 -3.81
N GLY A 194 13.73 9.68 -3.74
CA GLY A 194 14.26 10.16 -2.46
C GLY A 194 13.19 10.64 -1.47
N ALA A 195 12.04 11.14 -1.96
CA ALA A 195 10.92 11.52 -1.08
C ALA A 195 10.12 10.30 -0.63
N MET A 196 9.99 9.27 -1.47
CA MET A 196 9.38 7.99 -1.11
C MET A 196 10.23 7.24 -0.09
N GLU A 197 11.54 7.16 -0.30
CA GLU A 197 12.49 6.61 0.67
C GLU A 197 12.38 7.34 2.01
N SER A 198 12.43 8.68 2.01
CA SER A 198 12.27 9.48 3.24
C SER A 198 10.94 9.25 3.96
N ALA A 199 9.88 8.90 3.21
CA ALA A 199 8.58 8.56 3.80
C ALA A 199 8.60 7.13 4.38
N LEU A 200 9.18 6.17 3.65
CA LEU A 200 9.34 4.78 4.07
C LEU A 200 10.28 4.64 5.27
N ASP A 201 11.27 5.52 5.44
CA ASP A 201 12.11 5.59 6.64
C ASP A 201 11.31 5.90 7.92
N GLN A 202 10.11 6.46 7.78
CA GLN A 202 9.25 6.84 8.89
C GLN A 202 8.16 5.79 9.16
N GLN A 203 7.50 5.28 8.12
CA GLN A 203 6.39 4.33 8.21
C GLN A 203 5.98 3.76 6.83
N PRO A 204 5.16 2.69 6.77
CA PRO A 204 4.52 2.26 5.53
C PRO A 204 3.68 3.36 4.86
N VAL A 205 3.63 3.37 3.53
CA VAL A 205 3.02 4.43 2.72
C VAL A 205 1.95 3.86 1.81
N SER A 206 0.74 4.43 1.85
CA SER A 206 -0.31 4.13 0.88
C SER A 206 0.10 4.66 -0.49
N ILE A 207 0.01 3.82 -1.53
CA ILE A 207 0.32 4.21 -2.91
C ILE A 207 -0.77 3.71 -3.85
N ALA A 208 -0.77 4.21 -5.08
CA ALA A 208 -1.51 3.60 -6.18
C ALA A 208 -0.58 3.25 -7.33
N ILE A 209 -0.94 2.20 -8.07
CA ILE A 209 -0.21 1.70 -9.23
C ILE A 209 -1.18 1.46 -10.39
N GLU A 210 -0.64 1.37 -11.61
CA GLU A 210 -1.32 0.72 -12.74
C GLU A 210 -1.05 -0.79 -12.68
N ALA A 211 -2.09 -1.58 -12.41
CA ALA A 211 -2.00 -3.02 -12.25
C ALA A 211 -2.73 -3.81 -13.37
N ASP A 212 -3.33 -3.12 -14.35
CA ASP A 212 -4.03 -3.75 -15.48
C ASP A 212 -3.15 -4.16 -16.67
N GLN A 213 -1.95 -4.66 -16.38
CA GLN A 213 -1.13 -5.37 -17.36
C GLN A 213 -1.15 -6.89 -17.09
N SER A 214 -1.23 -7.70 -18.14
CA SER A 214 -1.40 -9.16 -18.01
C SER A 214 -0.28 -9.86 -17.24
N ALA A 215 0.92 -9.26 -17.19
CA ALA A 215 2.02 -9.73 -16.37
C ALA A 215 1.69 -9.76 -14.87
N PHE A 216 0.85 -8.84 -14.37
CA PHE A 216 0.42 -8.83 -12.96
C PHE A 216 -0.33 -10.11 -12.59
N GLN A 217 -1.13 -10.68 -13.48
CA GLN A 217 -1.88 -11.92 -13.19
C GLN A 217 -0.96 -13.07 -12.77
N TYR A 218 0.24 -13.14 -13.35
CA TYR A 218 1.16 -14.28 -13.19
C TYR A 218 2.45 -13.95 -12.45
N TYR A 219 2.66 -12.69 -12.05
CA TYR A 219 3.84 -12.29 -11.28
C TYR A 219 4.01 -13.23 -10.07
N SER A 220 5.25 -13.71 -9.88
CA SER A 220 5.58 -14.69 -8.84
C SER A 220 6.76 -14.28 -7.97
N SER A 221 7.84 -13.75 -8.54
CA SER A 221 9.02 -13.35 -7.76
C SER A 221 9.94 -12.41 -8.53
N GLY A 222 10.91 -11.84 -7.83
CA GLY A 222 11.94 -10.96 -8.39
C GLY A 222 11.49 -9.53 -8.64
N VAL A 223 12.42 -8.65 -9.06
CA VAL A 223 12.15 -7.24 -9.28
C VAL A 223 11.41 -7.04 -10.61
N PHE A 224 10.17 -6.62 -10.52
CA PHE A 224 9.26 -6.37 -11.65
C PHE A 224 9.71 -5.14 -12.43
N THR A 225 10.12 -5.39 -13.68
CA THR A 225 10.61 -4.39 -14.63
C THR A 225 9.84 -4.45 -15.95
N GLU A 226 8.69 -5.14 -16.00
CA GLU A 226 7.87 -5.23 -17.21
C GLU A 226 7.21 -3.88 -17.50
N GLU A 227 6.90 -3.61 -18.77
CA GLU A 227 6.23 -2.36 -19.14
C GLU A 227 4.83 -2.28 -18.51
N CYS A 228 4.57 -1.16 -17.84
CA CYS A 228 3.27 -0.78 -17.28
C CYS A 228 3.13 0.73 -17.40
N GLY A 229 1.91 1.24 -17.54
CA GLY A 229 1.69 2.67 -17.68
C GLY A 229 1.63 3.41 -16.34
N THR A 230 0.88 4.50 -16.36
CA THR A 230 0.67 5.43 -15.22
C THR A 230 -0.82 5.75 -15.00
N ASN A 231 -1.73 4.97 -15.59
CA ASN A 231 -3.16 5.08 -15.40
C ASN A 231 -3.55 4.32 -14.12
N LEU A 232 -3.22 4.91 -12.97
CA LEU A 232 -3.39 4.27 -11.67
C LEU A 232 -4.82 3.74 -11.48
N ASP A 233 -4.94 2.47 -11.11
CA ASP A 233 -6.23 1.77 -11.00
C ASP A 233 -6.30 0.88 -9.75
N HIS A 234 -5.20 0.77 -8.99
CA HIS A 234 -5.13 -0.14 -7.84
C HIS A 234 -4.36 0.48 -6.67
N GLY A 235 -4.98 0.50 -5.49
CA GLY A 235 -4.38 0.95 -4.24
C GLY A 235 -3.64 -0.18 -3.54
N VAL A 236 -2.38 0.06 -3.17
CA VAL A 236 -1.50 -0.92 -2.51
C VAL A 236 -0.65 -0.23 -1.44
N LEU A 237 0.12 -0.99 -0.66
CA LEU A 237 0.92 -0.45 0.44
C LEU A 237 2.41 -0.66 0.16
N ALA A 238 3.18 0.42 0.06
CA ALA A 238 4.64 0.34 0.08
C ALA A 238 5.11 0.11 1.52
N VAL A 239 5.84 -0.99 1.74
CA VAL A 239 6.27 -1.46 3.07
C VAL A 239 7.78 -1.47 3.23
N GLY A 240 8.51 -1.02 2.23
CA GLY A 240 9.96 -1.04 2.29
C GLY A 240 10.60 -0.84 0.92
N TYR A 241 11.93 -0.86 0.92
CA TYR A 241 12.76 -0.81 -0.27
C TYR A 241 14.09 -1.49 0.01
N GLY A 242 14.77 -1.92 -1.05
CA GLY A 242 16.05 -2.59 -0.93
C GLY A 242 16.69 -2.83 -2.29
N THR A 243 17.60 -3.79 -2.33
CA THR A 243 18.30 -4.21 -3.54
C THR A 243 18.33 -5.73 -3.60
N MET A 244 17.93 -6.30 -4.74
CA MET A 244 17.94 -7.74 -5.04
C MET A 244 18.76 -7.94 -6.32
N ASP A 245 19.82 -8.74 -6.24
CA ASP A 245 20.72 -9.02 -7.37
C ASP A 245 21.23 -7.78 -8.12
N GLY A 246 21.49 -6.69 -7.37
CA GLY A 246 21.95 -5.42 -7.92
C GLY A 246 20.86 -4.58 -8.62
N THR A 247 19.59 -4.95 -8.45
CA THR A 247 18.42 -4.17 -8.89
C THR A 247 17.69 -3.62 -7.67
N ASP A 248 17.55 -2.31 -7.62
CA ASP A 248 16.86 -1.61 -6.55
C ASP A 248 15.35 -1.76 -6.69
N TYR A 249 14.66 -1.93 -5.56
CA TYR A 249 13.22 -2.15 -5.56
C TYR A 249 12.50 -1.44 -4.43
N TYR A 250 11.19 -1.28 -4.57
CA TYR A 250 10.22 -1.08 -3.49
C TYR A 250 9.45 -2.38 -3.23
N ARG A 251 9.33 -2.77 -1.95
CA ARG A 251 8.49 -3.90 -1.52
C ARG A 251 7.07 -3.38 -1.33
N VAL A 252 6.12 -3.98 -2.03
CA VAL A 252 4.73 -3.54 -2.04
C VAL A 252 3.82 -4.68 -1.64
N LYS A 253 3.06 -4.49 -0.56
CA LYS A 253 2.02 -5.41 -0.10
C LYS A 253 0.76 -5.22 -0.94
N ASN A 254 0.29 -6.30 -1.53
CA ASN A 254 -0.95 -6.33 -2.30
C ASN A 254 -2.12 -6.90 -1.46
N SER A 255 -3.32 -6.87 -2.01
CA SER A 255 -4.58 -7.31 -1.38
C SER A 255 -5.27 -8.42 -2.18
N TRP A 256 -4.50 -9.28 -2.84
CA TRP A 256 -4.97 -10.42 -3.65
C TRP A 256 -4.58 -11.77 -3.02
N GLY A 257 -4.51 -11.81 -1.69
CA GLY A 257 -4.14 -12.99 -0.93
C GLY A 257 -2.66 -13.40 -1.05
N PRO A 258 -2.20 -14.29 -0.16
CA PRO A 258 -0.79 -14.68 -0.07
C PRO A 258 -0.32 -15.57 -1.23
N THR A 259 -1.23 -16.12 -2.04
CA THR A 259 -0.88 -17.03 -3.14
C THR A 259 -0.46 -16.31 -4.42
N TRP A 260 -0.60 -14.98 -4.46
CA TRP A 260 -0.20 -14.15 -5.57
C TRP A 260 1.16 -13.49 -5.32
N GLY A 261 1.98 -13.32 -6.35
CA GLY A 261 3.32 -12.73 -6.19
C GLY A 261 4.22 -13.52 -5.25
N LYS A 262 5.18 -12.84 -4.63
CA LYS A 262 6.01 -13.41 -3.58
C LYS A 262 5.25 -13.27 -2.26
N ASP A 263 4.51 -14.31 -1.89
CA ASP A 263 3.78 -14.37 -0.62
C ASP A 263 2.79 -13.19 -0.42
N GLY A 264 2.18 -12.70 -1.51
CA GLY A 264 1.28 -11.55 -1.53
C GLY A 264 1.93 -10.19 -1.78
N TYR A 265 3.24 -10.17 -2.02
CA TYR A 265 4.02 -8.96 -2.29
C TYR A 265 4.49 -8.91 -3.74
N ILE A 266 4.76 -7.69 -4.21
CA ILE A 266 5.49 -7.41 -5.45
C ILE A 266 6.67 -6.49 -5.18
N TYR A 267 7.78 -6.74 -5.86
CA TYR A 267 8.96 -5.88 -5.84
C TYR A 267 8.98 -5.04 -7.11
N LEU A 268 8.70 -3.74 -7.01
CA LEU A 268 8.70 -2.81 -8.16
C LEU A 268 10.06 -2.14 -8.30
N GLU A 269 10.57 -2.00 -9.53
CA GLU A 269 11.85 -1.33 -9.78
C GLU A 269 11.88 0.11 -9.20
N ARG A 270 12.90 0.38 -8.39
CA ARG A 270 13.21 1.72 -7.85
C ARG A 270 14.25 2.40 -8.73
N GLY A 271 14.10 3.71 -8.96
CA GLY A 271 14.95 4.44 -9.92
C GLY A 271 14.60 4.18 -11.39
N SER A 272 13.39 3.67 -11.67
CA SER A 272 12.87 3.51 -13.04
C SER A 272 12.90 4.84 -13.79
N SER A 273 13.21 4.78 -15.09
CA SER A 273 13.18 5.97 -15.98
C SER A 273 11.76 6.44 -16.34
N GLN A 274 10.73 5.69 -15.94
CA GLN A 274 9.33 6.02 -16.14
C GLN A 274 8.91 7.23 -15.29
N THR A 275 8.19 8.17 -15.90
CA THR A 275 7.57 9.27 -15.17
C THR A 275 6.62 8.70 -14.11
N GLY A 276 6.79 9.08 -12.84
CA GLY A 276 5.98 8.54 -11.75
C GLY A 276 6.48 7.22 -11.18
N GLY A 277 7.66 6.73 -11.59
CA GLY A 277 8.22 5.46 -11.13
C GLY A 277 7.56 4.25 -11.81
N GLN A 278 8.06 3.05 -11.49
CA GLN A 278 7.54 1.80 -12.04
C GLN A 278 6.03 1.68 -11.76
N CYS A 279 5.24 1.51 -12.81
CA CYS A 279 3.77 1.45 -12.78
C CYS A 279 3.09 2.68 -12.14
N GLY A 280 3.75 3.84 -12.14
CA GLY A 280 3.21 5.09 -11.62
C GLY A 280 3.19 5.18 -10.08
N MET A 281 3.87 4.27 -9.37
CA MET A 281 3.79 4.15 -7.91
C MET A 281 4.11 5.42 -7.11
N LEU A 282 4.89 6.35 -7.67
CA LEU A 282 5.25 7.61 -7.02
C LEU A 282 4.20 8.71 -7.22
N MET A 283 3.15 8.49 -8.02
CA MET A 283 2.22 9.56 -8.42
C MET A 283 1.15 9.90 -7.38
N ALA A 284 0.75 8.92 -6.56
CA ALA A 284 -0.35 9.02 -5.60
C ALA A 284 0.01 8.37 -4.26
N ALA A 285 1.15 8.78 -3.70
CA ALA A 285 1.66 8.29 -2.44
C ALA A 285 1.27 9.21 -1.28
N SER A 286 0.73 8.65 -0.20
CA SER A 286 0.41 9.40 1.02
C SER A 286 0.49 8.52 2.28
N TYR A 287 0.73 9.15 3.43
CA TYR A 287 0.74 8.45 4.72
C TYR A 287 0.06 9.28 5.82
N PRO A 288 -0.62 8.62 6.79
CA PRO A 288 -1.32 9.30 7.87
C PRO A 288 -0.37 9.71 9.00
N VAL A 289 -0.75 10.76 9.71
CA VAL A 289 -0.16 11.20 10.98
C VAL A 289 -1.22 11.00 12.07
N LEU A 290 -0.88 10.24 13.12
CA LEU A 290 -1.74 9.98 14.27
C LEU A 290 -1.50 10.98 15.40
#